data_AF-A0AA39SWK6-F1
#
_entry.id   AF-A0AA39SWK6-F1
#
_cell.length_a   1.000
_cell.length_b   1.000
_cell.length_c   1.000
_cell.angle_alpha   90.00
_cell.angle_beta   90.00
_cell.angle_gamma   90.00
#
_symmetry.space_group_name_H-M   'P 1'
#
loop_
_entity.id
_entity.type
_entity.pdbx_description
1 polymer ?
#
loop_
_entity_poly.entity_id
_entity_poly.type
_entity_poly.pdbx_seq_one_letter_code
_entity_poly.pdbx_strand_id
1 'polypeptide(L)'
;MASLHEPTWKKAGIHEAILNSTYEIKRNSNLVLGLAEKWCSETKSFLFSWGEATITLEDLMIHGYSVMGSPIFIASDTEESKKREETLNQARLELN
;
A
#
# COMPACT_ATOMS: atom_id res chain seq x y z
N MET A 1 -0.08 22.93 -16.63
CA MET A 1 0.89 23.07 -15.52
C MET A 1 2.03 22.05 -15.62
N ALA A 2 1.78 20.74 -15.77
CA ALA A 2 2.85 19.73 -15.88
C ALA A 2 3.83 19.96 -17.05
N SER A 3 3.33 20.22 -18.26
CA SER A 3 4.17 20.47 -19.45
C SER A 3 5.14 21.67 -19.33
N LEU A 4 4.83 22.66 -18.49
CA LEU A 4 5.69 23.83 -18.29
C LEU A 4 6.93 23.52 -17.43
N HIS A 5 6.77 22.63 -16.44
CA HIS A 5 7.83 22.31 -15.46
C HIS A 5 8.55 20.98 -15.75
N GLU A 6 8.02 20.19 -16.69
CA GLU A 6 8.57 18.90 -17.12
C GLU A 6 10.09 18.93 -17.38
N PRO A 7 10.67 19.89 -18.14
CA PRO A 7 12.11 19.93 -18.39
C PRO A 7 12.92 20.12 -17.10
N THR A 8 12.43 20.95 -16.18
CA THR A 8 13.06 21.22 -14.88
C THR A 8 13.01 19.98 -13.98
N TRP A 9 11.88 19.27 -13.95
CA TRP A 9 11.74 18.04 -13.17
C TRP A 9 12.60 16.90 -13.70
N LYS A 10 12.72 16.75 -15.02
CA LYS A 10 13.63 15.78 -15.65
C LYS A 10 15.08 16.08 -15.30
N LYS A 11 15.49 17.36 -15.37
CA LYS A 11 16.84 17.79 -14.99
C LYS A 11 17.14 17.53 -13.50
N ALA A 12 16.15 17.67 -12.63
CA ALA A 12 16.27 17.41 -11.20
C ALA A 12 16.12 15.92 -10.83
N GLY A 13 15.78 15.03 -11.77
CA GLY A 13 15.57 13.60 -11.50
C GLY A 13 14.29 13.26 -10.75
N ILE A 14 13.34 14.20 -10.64
CA ILE A 14 12.10 14.04 -9.85
C ILE A 14 10.84 13.87 -10.70
N HIS A 15 11.00 13.83 -12.03
CA HIS A 15 9.88 13.76 -12.97
C HIS A 15 8.93 12.59 -12.70
N GLU A 16 9.46 11.37 -12.61
CA GLU A 16 8.65 10.17 -12.38
C GLU A 16 7.97 10.18 -11.01
N ALA A 17 8.66 10.67 -9.98
CA ALA A 17 8.09 10.79 -8.64
C ALA A 17 6.88 11.73 -8.63
N ILE A 18 6.95 12.86 -9.33
CA ILE A 18 5.82 13.80 -9.45
C ILE A 18 4.67 13.17 -10.21
N LEU A 19 4.92 12.56 -11.37
CA LEU A 19 3.85 11.91 -12.14
C LEU A 19 3.17 10.80 -11.34
N ASN A 20 3.95 9.93 -10.70
CA ASN A 20 3.43 8.87 -9.85
C ASN A 20 2.66 9.40 -8.64
N SER A 21 3.08 10.54 -8.06
CA SER A 21 2.36 11.16 -6.93
C SER A 21 0.99 11.74 -7.33
N THR A 22 0.84 12.10 -8.60
CA THR A 22 -0.45 12.61 -9.14
C THR A 22 -1.35 11.50 -9.68
N TYR A 23 -0.85 10.27 -9.77
CA TYR A 23 -1.63 9.16 -10.29
C TYR A 23 -2.62 8.66 -9.23
N GLU A 24 -3.91 8.77 -9.54
CA GLU A 24 -4.96 8.24 -8.68
C GLU A 24 -5.17 6.75 -8.98
N ILE A 25 -4.79 5.89 -8.03
CA ILE A 25 -5.08 4.46 -8.11
C ILE A 25 -6.58 4.25 -7.91
N LYS A 26 -7.31 4.05 -9.01
CA LYS A 26 -8.75 3.72 -8.95
C LYS A 26 -8.94 2.34 -8.36
N ARG A 27 -9.49 2.29 -7.15
CA ARG A 27 -9.86 1.03 -6.50
C ARG A 27 -11.01 0.37 -7.26
N ASN A 28 -10.77 -0.82 -7.80
CA ASN A 28 -11.82 -1.68 -8.32
C ASN A 28 -12.10 -2.80 -7.31
N SER A 29 -13.20 -2.69 -6.57
CA SER A 29 -13.57 -3.66 -5.54
C SER A 29 -13.73 -5.08 -6.10
N ASN A 30 -14.22 -5.24 -7.33
CA ASN A 30 -14.39 -6.56 -7.94
C ASN A 30 -13.04 -7.24 -8.21
N LEU A 31 -12.02 -6.47 -8.63
CA LEU A 31 -10.66 -7.00 -8.80
C LEU A 31 -10.04 -7.39 -7.46
N VAL A 32 -10.24 -6.58 -6.42
CA VAL A 32 -9.74 -6.89 -5.07
C VAL A 32 -10.38 -8.18 -4.55
N LEU A 33 -11.69 -8.34 -4.73
CA LEU A 33 -12.40 -9.56 -4.32
C LEU A 33 -11.94 -10.78 -5.13
N GLY A 34 -11.81 -10.66 -6.45
CA GLY A 34 -11.32 -11.76 -7.29
C GLY A 34 -9.87 -12.17 -6.98
N LEU A 35 -9.03 -11.23 -6.52
CA LEU A 35 -7.70 -11.54 -6.00
C LEU A 35 -7.78 -12.24 -4.63
N ALA A 36 -8.65 -11.77 -3.74
CA ALA A 36 -8.84 -12.36 -2.41
C ALA A 36 -9.33 -13.82 -2.48
N GLU A 37 -10.12 -14.18 -3.49
CA GLU A 37 -10.52 -15.57 -3.76
C GLU A 37 -9.34 -16.51 -4.05
N LYS A 38 -8.19 -15.96 -4.48
CA LYS A 38 -6.97 -16.74 -4.74
C LYS A 38 -6.07 -16.86 -3.52
N TRP A 39 -6.39 -16.21 -2.41
CA TRP A 39 -5.58 -16.24 -1.20
C TRP A 39 -5.58 -17.61 -0.53
N CYS A 40 -4.39 -18.15 -0.29
CA CYS A 40 -4.16 -19.34 0.52
C CYS A 40 -3.55 -18.91 1.87
N SER A 41 -4.26 -19.18 2.96
CA SER A 41 -3.81 -18.81 4.31
C SER A 41 -2.62 -19.63 4.81
N GLU A 42 -2.47 -20.86 4.32
CA GLU A 42 -1.39 -21.77 4.72
C GLU A 42 -0.03 -21.29 4.20
N THR A 43 0.03 -20.95 2.91
CA THR A 43 1.25 -20.47 2.25
C THR A 43 1.43 -18.96 2.35
N LYS A 44 0.39 -18.22 2.76
CA LYS A 44 0.34 -16.75 2.80
C LYS A 44 0.60 -16.14 1.41
N SER A 45 0.03 -16.75 0.39
CA SER A 45 0.24 -16.40 -1.01
C SER A 45 -1.06 -16.53 -1.82
N PHE A 46 -1.04 -16.03 -3.04
CA PHE A 46 -2.13 -16.10 -4.01
C PHE A 46 -1.85 -17.23 -5.01
N LEU A 47 -2.78 -18.18 -5.12
CA LEU A 47 -2.69 -19.32 -6.01
C LEU A 47 -3.47 -19.10 -7.30
N PHE A 48 -2.77 -19.11 -8.43
CA PHE A 48 -3.34 -19.05 -9.76
C PHE A 48 -3.12 -20.38 -10.49
N SER A 49 -3.89 -20.62 -11.55
CA SER A 49 -3.71 -21.83 -12.39
C SER A 49 -2.33 -21.91 -13.06
N TRP A 50 -1.62 -20.79 -13.13
CA TRP A 50 -0.33 -20.63 -13.79
C TRP A 50 0.83 -20.36 -12.84
N GLY A 51 0.58 -20.24 -11.52
CA GLY A 51 1.65 -19.96 -10.57
C GLY A 51 1.17 -19.45 -9.21
N GLU A 52 2.13 -19.18 -8.34
CA GLU A 52 1.92 -18.65 -7.00
C GLU A 52 2.56 -17.26 -6.89
N ALA A 53 1.86 -16.32 -6.26
CA ALA A 53 2.36 -14.96 -6.04
C ALA A 53 2.26 -14.59 -4.56
N THR A 54 3.33 -14.03 -4.00
CA THR A 54 3.38 -13.60 -2.61
C THR A 54 3.71 -12.11 -2.55
N ILE A 55 3.12 -11.41 -1.59
CA ILE A 55 3.47 -10.00 -1.29
C ILE A 55 4.45 -10.02 -0.11
N THR A 56 5.65 -9.52 -0.34
CA THR A 56 6.70 -9.38 0.67
C THR A 56 6.74 -7.96 1.24
N LEU A 57 7.51 -7.76 2.31
CA LEU A 57 7.68 -6.41 2.89
C LEU A 57 8.47 -5.50 1.95
N GLU A 58 9.39 -6.08 1.18
CA GLU A 58 10.17 -5.42 0.14
C GLU A 58 9.26 -4.83 -0.94
N ASP A 59 8.19 -5.54 -1.32
CA ASP A 59 7.20 -5.05 -2.30
C ASP A 59 6.42 -3.83 -1.78
N LEU A 60 6.25 -3.73 -0.46
CA LEU A 60 5.56 -2.61 0.19
C LEU A 60 6.47 -1.37 0.35
N MET A 61 7.80 -1.50 0.21
CA MET A 61 8.72 -0.36 0.29
C MET A 61 8.42 0.72 -0.74
N ILE A 62 8.01 0.30 -1.94
CA ILE A 62 7.65 1.21 -3.05
C ILE A 62 6.49 2.12 -2.63
N HIS A 63 5.64 1.65 -1.72
CA HIS A 63 4.50 2.38 -1.18
C HIS A 63 4.79 3.06 0.17
N GLY A 64 6.06 3.12 0.59
CA GLY A 64 6.48 3.81 1.81
C GLY A 64 6.24 3.03 3.10
N TYR A 65 6.24 1.69 3.05
CA TYR A 65 6.21 0.83 4.23
C TYR A 65 7.61 0.31 4.61
N SER A 66 7.82 0.02 5.90
CA SER A 66 9.12 -0.41 6.43
C SER A 66 9.33 -1.90 6.19
N VAL A 67 10.52 -2.27 5.71
CA VAL A 67 10.93 -3.68 5.61
C VAL A 67 11.11 -4.32 6.98
N MET A 68 11.38 -3.54 8.02
CA MET A 68 11.55 -4.09 9.37
C MET A 68 10.22 -4.43 10.04
N GLY A 69 9.09 -4.33 9.33
CA GLY A 69 7.77 -4.59 9.88
C GLY A 69 7.31 -3.56 10.92
N SER A 70 8.10 -2.52 11.17
CA SER A 70 7.71 -1.38 11.97
C SER A 70 6.75 -0.50 11.14
N PRO A 71 5.63 -0.04 11.71
CA PRO A 71 4.78 0.90 11.00
C PRO A 71 5.63 2.13 10.63
N ILE A 72 5.70 2.48 9.35
CA ILE A 72 6.10 3.83 8.97
C ILE A 72 4.91 4.70 9.36
N PHE A 73 4.87 5.08 10.63
CA PHE A 73 4.13 6.25 11.03
C PHE A 73 4.75 7.40 10.23
N ILE A 74 4.20 7.70 9.05
CA ILE A 74 4.15 9.09 8.61
C ILE A 74 3.60 9.79 9.84
N ALA A 75 4.39 10.66 10.44
CA ALA A 75 4.06 11.35 11.69
C ALA A 75 2.69 12.01 11.58
N SER A 76 1.66 11.24 11.88
CA SER A 76 0.28 11.62 12.01
C SER A 76 -0.04 11.21 13.43
N ASP A 77 0.62 11.90 14.35
CA ASP A 77 0.30 11.93 15.77
C ASP A 77 -1.02 12.72 15.96
N THR A 78 -1.98 12.44 15.08
CA THR A 78 -3.30 13.04 15.07
C THR A 78 -4.19 12.18 15.96
N GLU A 79 -5.05 12.84 16.73
CA GLU A 79 -6.01 12.17 17.61
C GLU A 79 -6.92 11.19 16.85
N GLU A 80 -7.15 11.41 15.55
CA GLU A 80 -7.89 10.50 14.66
C GLU A 80 -7.15 9.18 14.43
N SER A 81 -5.83 9.21 14.30
CA SER A 81 -5.01 8.01 14.09
C SER A 81 -4.99 7.15 15.35
N LYS A 82 -4.86 7.77 16.53
CA LYS A 82 -4.94 7.08 17.84
C LYS A 82 -6.30 6.40 18.03
N LYS A 83 -7.40 7.12 17.77
CA LYS A 83 -8.76 6.55 17.82
C LYS A 83 -8.96 5.37 16.88
N ARG A 84 -8.38 5.44 15.67
CA ARG A 84 -8.44 4.34 14.69
C ARG A 84 -7.67 3.12 15.17
N GLU A 85 -6.49 3.31 15.76
CA GLU A 85 -5.70 2.25 16.37
C GLU A 85 -6.44 1.58 17.55
N GLU A 86 -7.01 2.37 18.45
CA GLU A 86 -7.83 1.87 19.57
C GLU A 86 -9.02 1.03 19.08
N THR A 87 -9.71 1.51 18.03
CA THR A 87 -10.85 0.79 17.44
C THR A 87 -10.43 -0.55 16.85
N LEU A 88 -9.31 -0.59 16.12
CA LEU A 88 -8.77 -1.83 15.54
C LEU A 88 -8.34 -2.81 16.63
N ASN A 89 -7.72 -2.32 17.71
CA ASN A 89 -7.31 -3.15 18.84
C ASN A 89 -8.51 -3.73 19.59
N GLN A 90 -9.58 -2.96 19.79
CA GLN A 90 -10.83 -3.46 20.39
C GLN A 90 -11.46 -4.55 19.51
N ALA A 91 -11.61 -4.30 18.21
CA ALA A 91 -12.15 -5.30 17.28
C ALA A 91 -11.33 -6.61 17.27
N ARG A 92 -9.99 -6.52 17.47
CA ARG A 92 -9.13 -7.70 17.58
C ARG A 92 -9.36 -8.50 18.87
N LEU A 93 -9.71 -7.82 19.97
CA LEU A 93 -10.02 -8.48 21.24
C LEU A 93 -11.39 -9.17 21.21
N GLU A 94 -12.36 -8.63 20.47
CA GLU A 94 -13.70 -9.22 20.31
C GLU A 94 -13.73 -10.48 19.43
N LEU A 95 -12.68 -10.72 18.64
CA LEU A 95 -12.53 -11.89 17.76
C LEU A 95 -11.84 -13.08 18.44
N ASN A 96 -11.37 -12.94 19.68
CA ASN A 96 -10.78 -14.00 20.52
C ASN A 96 -11.71 -14.37 21.67
#